data_AF-A0A3L6QND7-F1
#
_entry.id   AF-A0A3L6QND7-F1
#
_cell.length_a   1.000
_cell.length_b   1.000
_cell.length_c   1.000
_cell.angle_alpha   90.00
_cell.angle_beta   90.00
_cell.angle_gamma   90.00
#
_symmetry.space_group_name_H-M   'P 1'
#
loop_
_entity.id
_entity.type
_entity.pdbx_description
1 polymer ?
#
loop_
_entity_poly.entity_id
_entity_poly.type
_entity_poly.pdbx_seq_one_letter_code
_entity_poly.pdbx_strand_id
1 'polypeptide(L)'
;MAKIATNTNHVIVKSALCLLPPLLLTVAFYLHFQTQLSIFSPVCRCASQPAAGAGAVEDHVVDRLRASATFLPLKDTRQGAETWFLSTLNATAEPEGEARNLVFPSPASAGRLLCLAAPSRHDGARNAYALAWRDALPRGAALLPGLAFVSETAYDHTNIWHGLTSLVPFASWHARSGCRARPARWALFHHGEVRTEMSGWLAALAEAATGAAVAIETFDAPGPACFEEAAVFRANVAGMNKERILRAADFMRCRARAYCGVNASSKPGSGGDDSGLRVTLLFRTGARAFKDEAAVTRVFQKECRRVAGCDVAAAHANNLTFCDQVRLLSSTDVLISAHGAQMTNMLFMDRNSSVMEFYPLGWEQRAGGGQYVFQWMADWTGMRHEGSWWEPVGEPCPDNPDILDCWKDRQIGHNETYFAVWAARVFAAARERKRGNAVGDPAGGRSREATVCRCS
;
A
#
# COMPACT_ATOMS: atom_id res chain seq x y z
N MET A 1 -82.68 26.83 4.32
CA MET A 1 -83.09 25.61 3.56
C MET A 1 -81.81 24.87 3.20
N ALA A 2 -81.42 23.83 3.97
CA ALA A 2 -81.62 22.39 3.68
C ALA A 2 -80.99 21.95 2.34
N LYS A 3 -80.19 20.88 2.21
CA LYS A 3 -79.74 19.83 3.13
C LYS A 3 -78.51 19.15 2.50
N ILE A 4 -77.60 18.70 3.35
CA ILE A 4 -76.47 17.81 3.09
C ILE A 4 -76.97 16.38 2.78
N ALA A 5 -76.28 15.70 1.87
CA ALA A 5 -75.92 14.26 1.84
C ALA A 5 -75.71 13.91 0.35
N THR A 6 -74.56 13.44 -0.14
CA THR A 6 -73.93 12.14 0.13
C THR A 6 -72.68 12.05 -0.76
N ASN A 7 -71.52 11.61 -0.28
CA ASN A 7 -70.70 10.61 -1.01
C ASN A 7 -69.41 10.10 -0.32
N THR A 8 -69.25 10.26 1.00
CA THR A 8 -68.00 9.81 1.65
C THR A 8 -67.93 8.28 1.83
N ASN A 9 -69.07 7.59 1.92
CA ASN A 9 -69.10 6.13 2.10
C ASN A 9 -68.77 5.35 0.83
N HIS A 10 -68.98 5.92 -0.36
CA HIS A 10 -68.79 5.19 -1.62
C HIS A 10 -67.31 5.10 -2.06
N VAL A 11 -66.49 6.05 -1.60
CA VAL A 11 -65.04 6.08 -1.86
C VAL A 11 -64.30 5.13 -0.91
N ILE A 12 -64.68 5.10 0.38
CA ILE A 12 -64.06 4.19 1.37
C ILE A 12 -64.38 2.73 1.05
N VAL A 13 -65.60 2.41 0.61
CA VAL A 13 -65.98 1.05 0.21
C VAL A 13 -65.25 0.60 -1.07
N LYS A 14 -65.04 1.51 -2.04
CA LYS A 14 -64.26 1.19 -3.26
C LYS A 14 -62.78 0.97 -2.96
N SER A 15 -62.17 1.79 -2.10
CA SER A 15 -60.77 1.61 -1.68
C SER A 15 -60.59 0.33 -0.86
N ALA A 16 -61.54 -0.03 0.00
CA ALA A 16 -61.52 -1.30 0.73
C ALA A 16 -61.66 -2.51 -0.20
N LEU A 17 -62.54 -2.46 -1.21
CA LEU A 17 -62.68 -3.55 -2.19
C LEU A 17 -61.46 -3.71 -3.11
N CYS A 18 -60.71 -2.64 -3.40
CA CYS A 18 -59.50 -2.72 -4.21
C CYS A 18 -58.28 -3.26 -3.44
N LEU A 19 -58.24 -3.12 -2.12
CA LEU A 19 -57.13 -3.57 -1.27
C LEU A 19 -57.35 -4.98 -0.69
N LEU A 20 -58.59 -5.47 -0.67
CA LEU A 20 -58.93 -6.83 -0.22
C LEU A 20 -58.26 -7.94 -1.07
N PRO A 21 -58.26 -7.90 -2.41
CA PRO A 21 -57.61 -8.93 -3.22
C PRO A 21 -56.10 -9.09 -2.99
N PRO A 22 -55.27 -8.02 -2.97
CA PRO A 22 -53.84 -8.15 -2.68
C PRO A 22 -53.55 -8.53 -1.22
N LEU A 23 -54.41 -8.13 -0.27
CA LEU A 23 -54.29 -8.55 1.14
C LEU A 23 -54.61 -10.04 1.32
N LEU A 24 -55.64 -10.55 0.63
CA LEU A 24 -55.96 -11.99 0.64
C LEU A 24 -54.88 -12.81 -0.08
N LEU A 25 -54.28 -12.26 -1.15
CA LEU A 25 -53.15 -12.89 -1.83
C LEU A 25 -51.92 -12.99 -0.90
N THR A 26 -51.60 -11.93 -0.16
CA THR A 26 -50.46 -11.92 0.78
C THR A 26 -50.69 -12.83 1.97
N VAL A 27 -51.92 -12.92 2.49
CA VAL A 27 -52.30 -13.91 3.52
C VAL A 27 -52.23 -15.33 2.97
N ALA A 28 -52.67 -15.57 1.73
CA ALA A 28 -52.56 -16.88 1.09
C ALA A 28 -51.10 -17.29 0.86
N PHE A 29 -50.23 -16.37 0.42
CA PHE A 29 -48.79 -16.61 0.29
C PHE A 29 -48.12 -16.83 1.66
N TYR A 30 -48.50 -16.08 2.69
CA TYR A 30 -47.99 -16.27 4.04
C TYR A 30 -48.43 -17.62 4.64
N LEU A 31 -49.69 -18.01 4.46
CA LEU A 31 -50.20 -19.31 4.89
C LEU A 31 -49.58 -20.46 4.09
N HIS A 32 -49.36 -20.29 2.77
CA HIS A 32 -48.65 -21.28 1.96
C HIS A 32 -47.18 -21.41 2.36
N PHE A 33 -46.52 -20.31 2.71
CA PHE A 33 -45.14 -20.30 3.20
C PHE A 33 -45.04 -20.92 4.60
N GLN A 34 -46.02 -20.66 5.48
CA GLN A 34 -46.15 -21.30 6.80
C GLN A 34 -46.45 -22.80 6.70
N THR A 35 -47.30 -23.25 5.77
CA THR A 35 -47.56 -24.68 5.57
C THR A 35 -46.38 -25.38 4.91
N GLN A 36 -45.67 -24.74 3.97
CA GLN A 36 -44.44 -25.30 3.41
C GLN A 36 -43.30 -25.37 4.45
N LEU A 37 -43.16 -24.38 5.34
CA LEU A 37 -42.21 -24.43 6.46
C LEU A 37 -42.63 -25.41 7.58
N SER A 38 -43.93 -25.66 7.76
CA SER A 38 -44.43 -26.65 8.73
C SER A 38 -44.37 -28.09 8.20
N ILE A 39 -44.23 -28.30 6.88
CA ILE A 39 -43.98 -29.60 6.25
C ILE A 39 -42.48 -30.00 6.34
N PHE A 40 -41.59 -29.08 6.71
CA PHE A 40 -40.18 -29.38 7.03
C PHE A 40 -39.89 -29.52 8.54
N SER A 41 -40.90 -29.78 9.36
CA SER A 41 -40.69 -30.35 10.69
C SER A 41 -40.86 -31.88 10.61
N PRO A 42 -39.79 -32.69 10.65
CA PRO A 42 -39.96 -34.10 10.89
C PRO A 42 -40.35 -34.25 12.36
N VAL A 43 -41.64 -34.42 12.64
CA VAL A 43 -42.06 -35.08 13.88
C VAL A 43 -41.70 -36.57 13.72
N CYS A 44 -40.40 -36.85 13.83
CA CYS A 44 -39.92 -38.18 14.17
C CYS A 44 -40.00 -38.29 15.69
N ARG A 45 -41.08 -38.90 16.19
CA ARG A 45 -41.02 -39.62 17.47
C ARG A 45 -40.07 -40.80 17.28
N CYS A 46 -38.78 -40.56 17.43
CA CYS A 46 -37.81 -41.62 17.63
C CYS A 46 -37.70 -41.86 19.13
N ALA A 47 -38.05 -43.08 19.54
CA ALA A 47 -37.69 -43.63 20.84
C ALA A 47 -36.20 -43.38 21.10
N SER A 48 -35.88 -42.99 22.32
CA SER A 48 -34.53 -42.82 22.84
C SER A 48 -33.69 -44.06 22.56
N GLN A 49 -32.79 -43.96 21.57
CA GLN A 49 -31.62 -44.82 21.42
C GLN A 49 -30.36 -43.98 21.64
N PRO A 50 -29.27 -44.57 22.17
CA PRO A 50 -28.15 -43.81 22.70
C PRO A 50 -27.40 -43.04 21.62
N ALA A 51 -26.88 -41.87 22.00
CA ALA A 51 -26.15 -40.92 21.18
C ALA A 51 -24.80 -41.47 20.68
N ALA A 52 -24.82 -42.39 19.71
CA ALA A 52 -23.64 -42.88 19.00
C ALA A 52 -23.60 -42.47 17.51
N GLY A 53 -24.70 -41.95 16.95
CA GLY A 53 -24.81 -41.64 15.51
C GLY A 53 -24.64 -40.17 15.11
N ALA A 54 -24.79 -39.21 16.03
CA ALA A 54 -24.69 -37.79 15.71
C ALA A 54 -23.26 -37.36 15.34
N GLY A 55 -22.26 -37.82 16.10
CA GLY A 55 -20.84 -37.53 15.83
C GLY A 55 -20.35 -38.11 14.51
N ALA A 56 -20.77 -39.33 14.14
CA ALA A 56 -20.37 -39.96 12.88
C ALA A 56 -20.92 -39.25 11.63
N VAL A 57 -22.13 -38.66 11.73
CA VAL A 57 -22.71 -37.85 10.64
C VAL A 57 -22.01 -36.50 10.53
N GLU A 58 -21.70 -35.87 11.67
CA GLU A 58 -20.94 -34.62 11.72
C GLU A 58 -19.52 -34.80 11.15
N ASP A 59 -18.81 -35.86 11.54
CA ASP A 59 -17.49 -36.21 11.02
C ASP A 59 -17.49 -36.44 9.51
N HIS A 60 -18.51 -37.15 8.99
CA HIS A 60 -18.64 -37.39 7.55
C HIS A 60 -18.97 -36.09 6.77
N VAL A 61 -19.76 -35.18 7.33
CA VAL A 61 -20.02 -33.86 6.72
C VAL A 61 -18.75 -33.02 6.71
N VAL A 62 -18.02 -32.97 7.83
CA VAL A 62 -16.73 -32.27 7.93
C VAL A 62 -15.74 -32.84 6.92
N ASP A 63 -15.62 -34.15 6.78
CA ASP A 63 -14.72 -34.77 5.81
C ASP A 63 -15.09 -34.47 4.36
N ARG A 64 -16.39 -34.40 4.03
CA ARG A 64 -16.82 -33.92 2.71
C ARG A 64 -16.47 -32.45 2.48
N LEU A 65 -16.63 -31.59 3.49
CA LEU A 65 -16.24 -30.19 3.39
C LEU A 65 -14.73 -30.05 3.20
N ARG A 66 -13.91 -30.83 3.92
CA ARG A 66 -12.45 -30.88 3.72
C ARG A 66 -12.10 -31.31 2.30
N ALA A 67 -12.73 -32.36 1.80
CA ALA A 67 -12.50 -32.88 0.45
C ALA A 67 -12.97 -31.91 -0.65
N SER A 68 -13.88 -30.98 -0.34
CA SER A 68 -14.37 -29.96 -1.29
C SER A 68 -13.40 -28.80 -1.50
N ALA A 69 -12.35 -28.67 -0.69
CA ALA A 69 -11.33 -27.64 -0.84
C ALA A 69 -10.43 -27.96 -2.04
N THR A 70 -10.82 -27.46 -3.22
CA THR A 70 -10.04 -27.61 -4.45
C THR A 70 -8.88 -26.63 -4.48
N PHE A 71 -7.65 -27.15 -4.66
CA PHE A 71 -6.47 -26.34 -4.89
C PHE A 71 -6.36 -25.91 -6.35
N LEU A 72 -6.28 -24.60 -6.56
CA LEU A 72 -6.13 -23.95 -7.85
C LEU A 72 -4.73 -23.33 -7.97
N PRO A 73 -4.17 -23.19 -9.19
CA PRO A 73 -2.89 -22.51 -9.38
C PRO A 73 -2.93 -21.10 -8.77
N LEU A 74 -1.94 -20.77 -7.95
CA LEU A 74 -1.82 -19.45 -7.34
C LEU A 74 -1.59 -18.40 -8.41
N LYS A 75 -0.74 -18.72 -9.40
CA LYS A 75 -0.48 -17.93 -10.61
C LYS A 75 -1.12 -18.61 -11.82
N ASP A 76 -2.18 -18.01 -12.36
CA ASP A 76 -2.81 -18.45 -13.61
C ASP A 76 -2.14 -17.76 -14.82
N THR A 77 -1.30 -18.49 -15.55
CA THR A 77 -0.54 -17.95 -16.69
C THR A 77 -1.40 -17.59 -17.91
N ARG A 78 -2.69 -17.92 -17.89
CA ARG A 78 -3.65 -17.51 -18.94
C ARG A 78 -4.18 -16.09 -18.72
N GLN A 79 -3.90 -15.50 -17.55
CA GLN A 79 -4.35 -14.18 -17.14
C GLN A 79 -3.22 -13.15 -17.23
N GLY A 80 -3.60 -11.86 -17.26
CA GLY A 80 -2.63 -10.76 -17.18
C GLY A 80 -2.02 -10.62 -15.78
N ALA A 81 -0.89 -9.90 -15.69
CA ALA A 81 -0.13 -9.73 -14.43
C ALA A 81 -0.96 -9.13 -13.27
N GLU A 82 -2.00 -8.34 -13.55
CA GLU A 82 -2.86 -7.76 -12.52
C GLU A 82 -3.92 -8.73 -11.95
N THR A 83 -4.22 -9.83 -12.65
CA THR A 83 -5.31 -10.75 -12.30
C THR A 83 -4.87 -12.20 -12.12
N TRP A 84 -3.63 -12.55 -12.47
CA TRP A 84 -3.14 -13.92 -12.42
C TRP A 84 -3.09 -14.54 -11.02
N PHE A 85 -2.95 -13.73 -9.97
CA PHE A 85 -2.71 -14.18 -8.60
C PHE A 85 -4.05 -14.31 -7.88
N LEU A 86 -4.46 -15.52 -7.47
CA LEU A 86 -5.82 -15.80 -6.98
C LEU A 86 -6.91 -15.45 -8.02
N SER A 87 -6.72 -15.88 -9.26
CA SER A 87 -7.49 -15.41 -10.43
C SER A 87 -9.00 -15.68 -10.42
N THR A 88 -9.50 -16.59 -9.56
CA THR A 88 -10.95 -16.89 -9.50
C THR A 88 -11.76 -15.90 -8.69
N LEU A 89 -11.10 -14.97 -7.99
CA LEU A 89 -11.74 -13.98 -7.16
C LEU A 89 -11.51 -12.57 -7.71
N ASN A 90 -12.57 -11.77 -7.69
CA ASN A 90 -12.53 -10.36 -8.08
C ASN A 90 -12.20 -9.50 -6.86
N ALA A 91 -11.10 -8.77 -6.93
CA ALA A 91 -10.73 -7.79 -5.91
C ALA A 91 -11.64 -6.56 -6.01
N THR A 92 -11.99 -5.98 -4.87
CA THR A 92 -12.84 -4.79 -4.79
C THR A 92 -12.03 -3.58 -4.35
N ALA A 93 -12.34 -2.40 -4.91
CA ALA A 93 -11.79 -1.12 -4.48
C ALA A 93 -12.89 -0.34 -3.75
N GLU A 94 -13.09 -0.65 -2.48
CA GLU A 94 -14.13 -0.02 -1.67
C GLU A 94 -13.53 0.83 -0.56
N PRO A 95 -13.86 2.14 -0.51
CA PRO A 95 -14.61 2.95 -1.46
C PRO A 95 -13.79 3.22 -2.72
N GLU A 96 -14.45 3.81 -3.71
CA GLU A 96 -13.86 4.20 -4.98
C GLU A 96 -12.51 4.94 -4.84
N GLY A 97 -11.58 4.58 -5.71
CA GLY A 97 -10.22 5.12 -5.73
C GLY A 97 -9.28 4.55 -4.67
N GLU A 98 -9.71 3.55 -3.90
CA GLU A 98 -8.87 2.80 -2.97
C GLU A 98 -8.15 1.62 -3.65
N ALA A 99 -7.13 1.08 -2.97
CA ALA A 99 -6.45 -0.12 -3.43
C ALA A 99 -7.40 -1.31 -3.52
N ARG A 100 -7.36 -1.99 -4.67
CA ARG A 100 -8.07 -3.27 -4.86
C ARG A 100 -7.49 -4.32 -3.94
N ASN A 101 -8.35 -4.94 -3.15
CA ASN A 101 -7.95 -6.00 -2.22
C ASN A 101 -8.95 -7.16 -2.19
N LEU A 102 -8.50 -8.29 -1.67
CA LEU A 102 -9.33 -9.42 -1.27
C LEU A 102 -9.18 -9.61 0.24
N VAL A 103 -10.29 -9.71 0.96
CA VAL A 103 -10.29 -9.99 2.40
C VAL A 103 -10.86 -11.38 2.64
N PHE A 104 -10.27 -12.11 3.58
CA PHE A 104 -10.71 -13.43 4.02
C PHE A 104 -10.76 -13.49 5.55
N PRO A 105 -11.76 -14.17 6.14
CA PRO A 105 -13.01 -14.55 5.49
C PRO A 105 -13.83 -13.31 5.08
N SER A 106 -14.67 -13.46 4.06
CA SER A 106 -15.56 -12.39 3.56
C SER A 106 -16.77 -12.95 2.82
N PRO A 107 -17.81 -12.15 2.54
CA PRO A 107 -18.92 -12.57 1.68
C PRO A 107 -18.48 -13.08 0.30
N ALA A 108 -17.45 -12.49 -0.31
CA ALA A 108 -16.90 -12.93 -1.60
C ALA A 108 -16.29 -14.34 -1.52
N SER A 109 -15.69 -14.69 -0.38
CA SER A 109 -15.21 -16.05 -0.10
C SER A 109 -16.30 -16.98 0.46
N ALA A 110 -17.54 -16.52 0.64
CA ALA A 110 -18.59 -17.20 1.38
C ALA A 110 -18.16 -17.62 2.81
N GLY A 111 -17.40 -16.76 3.50
CA GLY A 111 -16.92 -17.01 4.86
C GLY A 111 -15.75 -18.01 4.98
N ARG A 112 -15.16 -18.44 3.86
CA ARG A 112 -14.02 -19.38 3.83
C ARG A 112 -12.69 -18.66 4.02
N LEU A 113 -11.76 -19.35 4.65
CA LEU A 113 -10.37 -18.93 4.85
C LEU A 113 -9.56 -19.13 3.57
N LEU A 114 -8.49 -18.33 3.42
CA LEU A 114 -7.49 -18.52 2.38
C LEU A 114 -6.44 -19.53 2.85
N CYS A 115 -6.28 -20.62 2.11
CA CYS A 115 -5.22 -21.60 2.30
C CYS A 115 -4.23 -21.53 1.14
N LEU A 116 -2.94 -21.41 1.45
CA LEU A 116 -1.85 -21.38 0.46
C LEU A 116 -0.96 -22.61 0.60
N ALA A 117 -0.71 -23.29 -0.51
CA ALA A 117 0.30 -24.33 -0.64
C ALA A 117 1.38 -23.80 -1.58
N ALA A 118 2.45 -23.25 -1.00
CA ALA A 118 3.42 -22.45 -1.75
C ALA A 118 4.87 -22.96 -1.59
N PRO A 119 5.21 -24.16 -2.10
CA PRO A 119 6.56 -24.72 -1.94
C PRO A 119 7.61 -24.08 -2.87
N SER A 120 7.19 -23.32 -3.90
CA SER A 120 8.06 -22.84 -4.97
C SER A 120 8.49 -21.39 -4.79
N ARG A 121 9.80 -21.18 -4.85
CA ARG A 121 10.47 -19.87 -4.80
C ARG A 121 10.94 -19.37 -6.17
N HIS A 122 10.79 -20.19 -7.21
CA HIS A 122 11.33 -19.95 -8.56
C HIS A 122 10.33 -20.17 -9.69
N ASP A 123 9.15 -20.69 -9.36
CA ASP A 123 8.07 -20.90 -10.32
C ASP A 123 6.72 -20.74 -9.60
N GLY A 124 6.11 -19.57 -9.74
CA GLY A 124 4.85 -19.25 -9.09
C GLY A 124 3.65 -20.08 -9.58
N ALA A 125 3.73 -20.72 -10.76
CA ALA A 125 2.66 -21.59 -11.25
C ALA A 125 2.62 -22.94 -10.50
N ARG A 126 3.68 -23.28 -9.77
CA ARG A 126 3.75 -24.47 -8.89
C ARG A 126 3.21 -24.22 -7.48
N ASN A 127 2.86 -22.98 -7.17
CA ASN A 127 2.16 -22.64 -5.93
C ASN A 127 0.64 -22.71 -6.17
N ALA A 128 -0.12 -23.02 -5.13
CA ALA A 128 -1.57 -23.20 -5.21
C ALA A 128 -2.30 -22.54 -4.03
N TYR A 129 -3.58 -22.28 -4.22
CA TYR A 129 -4.49 -21.83 -3.16
C TYR A 129 -5.79 -22.61 -3.15
N ALA A 130 -6.43 -22.65 -1.98
CA ALA A 130 -7.78 -23.16 -1.81
C ALA A 130 -8.57 -22.25 -0.86
N LEU A 131 -9.89 -22.34 -0.92
CA LEU A 131 -10.78 -21.74 0.08
C LEU A 131 -11.39 -22.85 0.93
N ALA A 132 -11.27 -22.74 2.26
CA ALA A 132 -11.74 -23.77 3.18
C ALA A 132 -12.50 -23.18 4.37
N TRP A 133 -13.43 -23.95 4.92
CA TRP A 133 -14.12 -23.58 6.16
C TRP A 133 -13.18 -23.76 7.35
N ARG A 134 -13.28 -22.86 8.35
CA ARG A 134 -12.44 -22.89 9.56
C ARG A 134 -12.42 -24.26 10.23
N ASP A 135 -13.58 -24.91 10.34
CA ASP A 135 -13.73 -26.19 11.03
C ASP A 135 -13.51 -27.41 10.11
N ALA A 136 -13.24 -27.17 8.82
CA ALA A 136 -13.04 -28.21 7.81
C ALA A 136 -11.85 -27.86 6.89
N LEU A 137 -10.68 -27.59 7.48
CA LEU A 137 -9.45 -27.30 6.75
C LEU A 137 -8.94 -28.53 5.97
N PRO A 138 -8.22 -28.33 4.85
CA PRO A 138 -7.58 -29.42 4.12
C PRO A 138 -6.68 -30.26 5.03
N ARG A 139 -6.55 -31.56 4.73
CA ARG A 139 -5.72 -32.46 5.53
C ARG A 139 -4.27 -31.98 5.55
N GLY A 140 -3.66 -31.99 6.74
CA GLY A 140 -2.29 -31.52 6.95
C GLY A 140 -2.13 -30.00 6.88
N ALA A 141 -3.22 -29.23 6.77
CA ALA A 141 -3.12 -27.77 6.79
C ALA A 141 -2.95 -27.23 8.22
N ALA A 142 -2.16 -26.17 8.35
CA ALA A 142 -2.02 -25.42 9.59
C ALA A 142 -2.94 -24.20 9.59
N LEU A 143 -3.71 -24.00 10.66
CA LEU A 143 -4.42 -22.75 10.89
C LEU A 143 -3.48 -21.74 11.55
N LEU A 144 -3.25 -20.62 10.88
CA LEU A 144 -2.36 -19.56 11.35
C LEU A 144 -3.21 -18.38 11.91
N PRO A 145 -3.15 -18.09 13.22
CA PRO A 145 -4.04 -17.14 13.88
C PRO A 145 -3.72 -15.67 13.61
N GLY A 146 -4.69 -14.78 13.64
CA GLY A 146 -4.53 -13.35 13.36
C GLY A 146 -4.33 -13.03 11.86
N LEU A 147 -4.27 -11.72 11.57
CA LEU A 147 -4.22 -11.20 10.22
C LEU A 147 -2.91 -11.51 9.49
N ALA A 148 -3.03 -12.08 8.30
CA ALA A 148 -1.96 -12.17 7.31
C ALA A 148 -2.08 -11.02 6.30
N PHE A 149 -1.02 -10.24 6.14
CA PHE A 149 -0.86 -9.41 4.94
C PHE A 149 -0.27 -10.26 3.83
N VAL A 150 -0.96 -10.36 2.70
CA VAL A 150 -0.52 -11.12 1.54
C VAL A 150 -0.22 -10.14 0.40
N SER A 151 1.04 -10.05 0.00
CA SER A 151 1.50 -9.15 -1.07
C SER A 151 1.89 -9.96 -2.29
N GLU A 152 1.27 -9.68 -3.43
CA GLU A 152 1.79 -10.03 -4.75
C GLU A 152 2.18 -8.75 -5.48
N THR A 153 3.34 -8.77 -6.11
CA THR A 153 3.90 -7.62 -6.81
C THR A 153 4.60 -8.07 -8.08
N ALA A 154 4.59 -7.22 -9.10
CA ALA A 154 5.39 -7.41 -10.32
C ALA A 154 6.89 -7.11 -10.10
N TYR A 155 7.22 -6.48 -8.97
CA TYR A 155 8.57 -6.11 -8.57
C TYR A 155 9.03 -6.89 -7.33
N ASP A 156 10.32 -6.86 -7.01
CA ASP A 156 10.87 -7.45 -5.79
C ASP A 156 10.58 -6.61 -4.52
N HIS A 157 10.83 -7.18 -3.33
CA HIS A 157 10.69 -6.51 -2.03
C HIS A 157 12.02 -5.99 -1.45
N THR A 158 13.14 -6.19 -2.15
CA THR A 158 14.50 -5.81 -1.69
C THR A 158 14.90 -4.42 -2.16
N ASN A 159 14.36 -3.96 -3.28
CA ASN A 159 14.41 -2.59 -3.74
C ASN A 159 13.34 -1.77 -3.01
N ILE A 160 13.77 -0.70 -2.33
CA ILE A 160 12.88 0.08 -1.46
C ILE A 160 11.78 0.83 -2.22
N TRP A 161 12.02 1.23 -3.48
CA TRP A 161 10.96 1.83 -4.30
C TRP A 161 9.92 0.78 -4.68
N HIS A 162 10.37 -0.36 -5.19
CA HIS A 162 9.52 -1.48 -5.58
C HIS A 162 8.63 -1.93 -4.42
N GLY A 163 9.23 -2.22 -3.27
CA GLY A 163 8.50 -2.63 -2.08
C GLY A 163 7.61 -1.54 -1.49
N LEU A 164 7.94 -0.25 -1.64
CA LEU A 164 7.03 0.83 -1.24
C LEU A 164 5.72 0.76 -2.03
N THR A 165 5.77 0.44 -3.32
CA THR A 165 4.55 0.34 -4.14
C THR A 165 3.62 -0.80 -3.72
N SER A 166 4.12 -1.85 -3.06
CA SER A 166 3.29 -2.92 -2.48
C SER A 166 2.84 -2.61 -1.04
N LEU A 167 3.58 -1.77 -0.31
CA LEU A 167 3.23 -1.37 1.06
C LEU A 167 2.19 -0.22 1.12
N VAL A 168 2.24 0.75 0.19
CA VAL A 168 1.29 1.88 0.12
C VAL A 168 -0.18 1.44 0.18
N PRO A 169 -0.63 0.44 -0.62
CA PRO A 169 -2.00 -0.10 -0.57
C PRO A 169 -2.42 -0.56 0.83
N PHE A 170 -1.55 -1.35 1.48
CA PHE A 170 -1.83 -1.88 2.80
C PHE A 170 -1.83 -0.80 3.86
N ALA A 171 -0.89 0.16 3.79
CA ALA A 171 -0.86 1.30 4.70
C ALA A 171 -2.15 2.15 4.61
N SER A 172 -2.66 2.37 3.39
CA SER A 172 -3.95 3.04 3.17
C SER A 172 -5.09 2.28 3.84
N TRP A 173 -5.21 0.99 3.56
CA TRP A 173 -6.26 0.12 4.10
C TRP A 173 -6.19 0.00 5.63
N HIS A 174 -4.99 -0.14 6.19
CA HIS A 174 -4.72 -0.21 7.62
C HIS A 174 -5.13 1.07 8.34
N ALA A 175 -4.69 2.24 7.84
CA ALA A 175 -5.02 3.53 8.42
C ALA A 175 -6.54 3.76 8.47
N ARG A 176 -7.23 3.45 7.37
CA ARG A 176 -8.69 3.59 7.27
C ARG A 176 -9.47 2.64 8.16
N SER A 177 -8.90 1.47 8.44
CA SER A 177 -9.46 0.50 9.39
C SER A 177 -9.23 0.88 10.85
N GLY A 178 -8.80 2.12 11.12
CA GLY A 178 -8.46 2.61 12.46
C GLY A 178 -7.19 1.98 13.04
N CYS A 179 -6.31 1.42 12.19
CA CYS A 179 -5.13 0.65 12.57
C CYS A 179 -5.40 -0.59 13.43
N ARG A 180 -6.65 -1.07 13.47
CA ARG A 180 -7.01 -2.29 14.22
C ARG A 180 -6.35 -3.53 13.63
N ALA A 181 -6.23 -3.53 12.31
CA ALA A 181 -5.69 -4.62 11.52
C ALA A 181 -4.16 -4.64 11.55
N ARG A 182 -3.57 -5.21 12.62
CA ARG A 182 -2.11 -5.41 12.73
C ARG A 182 -1.74 -6.78 12.19
N PRO A 183 -0.92 -6.88 11.13
CA PRO A 183 -0.54 -8.18 10.60
C PRO A 183 0.30 -8.95 11.60
N ALA A 184 -0.14 -10.16 11.93
CA ALA A 184 0.65 -11.14 12.66
C ALA A 184 1.73 -11.77 11.78
N ARG A 185 1.54 -11.71 10.45
CA ARG A 185 2.46 -12.27 9.45
C ARG A 185 2.34 -11.62 8.08
N TRP A 186 3.37 -11.80 7.29
CA TRP A 186 3.57 -11.24 5.95
C TRP A 186 3.86 -12.39 4.98
N ALA A 187 2.92 -12.70 4.10
CA ALA A 187 3.13 -13.65 3.01
C ALA A 187 3.49 -12.87 1.75
N LEU A 188 4.75 -12.94 1.34
CA LEU A 188 5.28 -12.11 0.25
C LEU A 188 5.47 -12.95 -1.01
N PHE A 189 4.96 -12.43 -2.12
CA PHE A 189 5.04 -13.05 -3.43
C PHE A 189 5.53 -12.06 -4.49
N HIS A 190 6.32 -12.57 -5.43
CA HIS A 190 6.75 -11.85 -6.62
C HIS A 190 6.53 -12.76 -7.82
N HIS A 191 5.62 -12.39 -8.71
CA HIS A 191 5.16 -13.25 -9.80
C HIS A 191 4.64 -14.62 -9.33
N GLY A 192 3.96 -14.65 -8.17
CA GLY A 192 3.46 -15.85 -7.53
C GLY A 192 4.51 -16.71 -6.83
N GLU A 193 5.79 -16.31 -6.84
CA GLU A 193 6.89 -17.02 -6.16
C GLU A 193 7.05 -16.53 -4.73
N VAL A 194 7.26 -17.44 -3.78
CA VAL A 194 7.48 -17.08 -2.37
C VAL A 194 8.77 -16.26 -2.22
N ARG A 195 8.66 -15.17 -1.44
CA ARG A 195 9.79 -14.35 -1.01
C ARG A 195 9.89 -14.39 0.51
N THR A 196 11.07 -14.73 1.02
CA THR A 196 11.35 -14.81 2.46
C THR A 196 12.11 -13.62 3.01
N GLU A 197 12.35 -12.63 2.17
CA GLU A 197 13.13 -11.45 2.52
C GLU A 197 12.46 -10.20 1.97
N MET A 198 12.67 -9.11 2.69
CA MET A 198 12.37 -7.75 2.27
C MET A 198 13.53 -6.86 2.73
N SER A 199 13.68 -5.68 2.12
CA SER A 199 14.71 -4.74 2.59
C SER A 199 14.47 -4.32 4.03
N GLY A 200 15.55 -4.13 4.80
CA GLY A 200 15.46 -3.65 6.18
C GLY A 200 14.79 -2.28 6.31
N TRP A 201 14.94 -1.41 5.29
CA TRP A 201 14.24 -0.13 5.23
C TRP A 201 12.72 -0.31 5.13
N LEU A 202 12.27 -1.24 4.27
CA LEU A 202 10.84 -1.51 4.09
C LEU A 202 10.25 -2.20 5.32
N ALA A 203 10.99 -3.12 5.95
CA ALA A 203 10.60 -3.76 7.19
C ALA A 203 10.40 -2.73 8.32
N ALA A 204 11.34 -1.81 8.49
CA ALA A 204 11.23 -0.74 9.48
C ALA A 204 10.08 0.22 9.19
N LEU A 205 9.82 0.55 7.92
CA LEU A 205 8.67 1.37 7.53
C LEU A 205 7.34 0.66 7.80
N ALA A 206 7.25 -0.63 7.46
CA ALA A 206 6.08 -1.46 7.72
C ALA A 206 5.79 -1.58 9.23
N GLU A 207 6.82 -1.79 10.04
CA GLU A 207 6.71 -1.84 11.50
C GLU A 207 6.27 -0.50 12.07
N ALA A 208 6.87 0.62 11.64
CA ALA A 208 6.45 1.95 12.05
C ALA A 208 4.98 2.22 11.68
N ALA A 209 4.59 1.91 10.43
CA ALA A 209 3.24 2.16 9.93
C ALA A 209 2.19 1.34 10.68
N THR A 210 2.46 0.06 10.93
CA THR A 210 1.46 -0.89 11.48
C THR A 210 1.53 -1.05 12.99
N GLY A 211 2.66 -0.70 13.60
CA GLY A 211 2.96 -0.99 15.02
C GLY A 211 3.16 -2.48 15.32
N ALA A 212 3.51 -3.29 14.32
CA ALA A 212 3.77 -4.72 14.46
C ALA A 212 5.06 -5.11 13.74
N ALA A 213 5.87 -5.95 14.37
CA ALA A 213 7.09 -6.48 13.77
C ALA A 213 6.75 -7.30 12.51
N VAL A 214 7.63 -7.21 11.50
CA VAL A 214 7.43 -7.95 10.26
C VAL A 214 7.90 -9.40 10.43
N ALA A 215 6.94 -10.32 10.53
CA ALA A 215 7.17 -11.76 10.51
C ALA A 215 6.82 -12.33 9.12
N ILE A 216 7.84 -12.67 8.32
CA ILE A 216 7.63 -13.20 6.96
C ILE A 216 7.31 -14.69 7.03
N GLU A 217 6.20 -15.09 6.42
CA GLU A 217 5.80 -16.50 6.26
C GLU A 217 6.67 -17.17 5.20
N THR A 218 7.41 -18.21 5.60
CA THR A 218 8.36 -18.90 4.71
C THR A 218 7.76 -20.08 3.98
N PHE A 219 6.61 -20.60 4.44
CA PHE A 219 5.96 -21.79 3.92
C PHE A 219 6.84 -23.05 3.91
N ASP A 220 7.83 -23.13 4.82
CA ASP A 220 8.70 -24.30 4.92
C ASP A 220 8.03 -25.49 5.66
N ALA A 221 6.96 -25.23 6.41
CA ALA A 221 6.18 -26.28 7.07
C ALA A 221 5.48 -27.18 6.03
N PRO A 222 5.41 -28.50 6.27
CA PRO A 222 4.72 -29.40 5.35
C PRO A 222 3.22 -29.13 5.35
N GLY A 223 2.64 -29.04 4.16
CA GLY A 223 1.20 -28.85 3.95
C GLY A 223 0.78 -27.39 3.77
N PRO A 224 -0.52 -27.13 3.53
CA PRO A 224 -1.02 -25.78 3.28
C PRO A 224 -1.07 -24.92 4.55
N ALA A 225 -0.75 -23.64 4.42
CA ALA A 225 -0.97 -22.64 5.46
C ALA A 225 -2.32 -21.95 5.23
N CYS A 226 -3.25 -22.10 6.17
CA CYS A 226 -4.56 -21.45 6.15
C CYS A 226 -4.58 -20.28 7.14
N PHE A 227 -4.92 -19.08 6.67
CA PHE A 227 -4.91 -17.89 7.50
C PHE A 227 -6.28 -17.68 8.15
N GLU A 228 -6.29 -17.42 9.47
CA GLU A 228 -7.51 -17.03 10.20
C GLU A 228 -8.13 -15.76 9.59
N GLU A 229 -7.29 -14.79 9.27
CA GLU A 229 -7.67 -13.59 8.52
C GLU A 229 -6.59 -13.29 7.48
N ALA A 230 -6.98 -12.82 6.29
CA ALA A 230 -6.02 -12.38 5.28
C ALA A 230 -6.52 -11.15 4.53
N ALA A 231 -5.62 -10.20 4.28
CA ALA A 231 -5.82 -9.09 3.35
C ALA A 231 -4.80 -9.20 2.22
N VAL A 232 -5.28 -9.44 1.01
CA VAL A 232 -4.45 -9.68 -0.18
C VAL A 232 -4.45 -8.45 -1.08
N PHE A 233 -3.25 -8.01 -1.45
CA PHE A 233 -3.01 -6.93 -2.41
C PHE A 233 -2.13 -7.47 -3.53
N ARG A 234 -2.62 -7.39 -4.79
CA ARG A 234 -1.97 -8.01 -5.96
C ARG A 234 -1.73 -7.07 -7.14
N ALA A 235 -1.98 -5.77 -6.94
CA ALA A 235 -1.97 -4.77 -8.01
C ALA A 235 -1.07 -3.56 -7.68
N ASN A 236 -0.20 -3.68 -6.66
CA ASN A 236 0.57 -2.54 -6.12
C ASN A 236 -0.36 -1.33 -5.92
N VAL A 237 0.04 -0.12 -6.35
CA VAL A 237 -0.79 1.10 -6.27
C VAL A 237 -1.86 1.23 -7.36
N ALA A 238 -2.00 0.25 -8.27
CA ALA A 238 -2.95 0.36 -9.36
C ALA A 238 -4.40 0.41 -8.84
N GLY A 239 -5.20 1.30 -9.44
CA GLY A 239 -6.56 1.59 -9.00
C GLY A 239 -6.67 2.60 -7.86
N MET A 240 -5.57 2.94 -7.18
CA MET A 240 -5.58 4.02 -6.19
C MET A 240 -5.60 5.37 -6.88
N ASN A 241 -6.48 6.27 -6.44
CA ASN A 241 -6.44 7.65 -6.88
C ASN A 241 -5.33 8.42 -6.13
N LYS A 242 -4.94 9.57 -6.69
CA LYS A 242 -3.86 10.41 -6.16
C LYS A 242 -4.09 10.82 -4.71
N GLU A 243 -5.33 11.11 -4.32
CA GLU A 243 -5.64 11.51 -2.95
C GLU A 243 -5.40 10.36 -1.96
N ARG A 244 -5.77 9.12 -2.30
CA ARG A 244 -5.53 7.95 -1.46
C ARG A 244 -4.05 7.66 -1.31
N ILE A 245 -3.29 7.70 -2.41
CA ILE A 245 -1.85 7.51 -2.37
C ILE A 245 -1.20 8.57 -1.47
N LEU A 246 -1.58 9.85 -1.64
CA LEU A 246 -1.05 10.94 -0.83
C LEU A 246 -1.40 10.82 0.65
N ARG A 247 -2.61 10.37 1.00
CA ARG A 247 -3.01 10.10 2.39
C ARG A 247 -2.24 8.93 2.99
N ALA A 248 -2.00 7.87 2.23
CA ALA A 248 -1.20 6.74 2.67
C ALA A 248 0.27 7.13 2.89
N ALA A 249 0.85 7.92 1.97
CA ALA A 249 2.20 8.46 2.10
C ALA A 249 2.34 9.35 3.34
N ASP A 250 1.37 10.24 3.58
CA ASP A 250 1.27 11.07 4.77
C ASP A 250 1.20 10.26 6.06
N PHE A 251 0.35 9.22 6.09
CA PHE A 251 0.21 8.32 7.23
C PHE A 251 1.56 7.64 7.52
N MET A 252 2.17 7.01 6.52
CA MET A 252 3.48 6.35 6.67
C MET A 252 4.57 7.31 7.13
N ARG A 253 4.65 8.51 6.54
CA ARG A 253 5.58 9.57 6.96
C ARG A 253 5.40 9.91 8.44
N CYS A 254 4.17 10.16 8.85
CA CYS A 254 3.84 10.54 10.21
C CYS A 254 4.21 9.42 11.21
N ARG A 255 3.86 8.18 10.88
CA ARG A 255 4.19 7.00 11.68
C ARG A 255 5.69 6.74 11.77
N ALA A 256 6.44 6.88 10.68
CA ALA A 256 7.90 6.75 10.66
C ALA A 256 8.58 7.82 11.54
N ARG A 257 8.13 9.08 11.45
CA ARG A 257 8.61 10.17 12.32
C ARG A 257 8.36 9.87 13.80
N ALA A 258 7.15 9.44 14.14
CA ALA A 258 6.79 9.07 15.51
C ALA A 258 7.64 7.89 16.01
N TYR A 259 7.79 6.83 15.21
CA TYR A 259 8.62 5.67 15.51
C TYR A 259 10.08 6.04 15.79
N CYS A 260 10.61 7.00 15.05
CA CYS A 260 12.00 7.46 15.18
C CYS A 260 12.20 8.60 16.20
N GLY A 261 11.17 9.00 16.93
CA GLY A 261 11.22 10.08 17.93
C GLY A 261 11.50 11.45 17.33
N VAL A 262 11.09 11.69 16.09
CA VAL A 262 11.17 13.01 15.46
C VAL A 262 10.07 13.89 16.06
N ASN A 263 10.44 14.74 17.02
CA ASN A 263 9.48 15.65 17.62
C ASN A 263 9.14 16.77 16.62
N ALA A 264 7.85 17.02 16.40
CA ALA A 264 7.38 18.21 15.68
C ALA A 264 7.80 19.52 16.38
N SER A 265 8.16 19.45 17.66
CA SER A 265 8.74 20.53 18.48
C SER A 265 10.27 20.60 18.43
N SER A 266 10.95 19.57 17.94
CA SER A 266 12.40 19.57 17.68
C SER A 266 12.72 19.86 16.21
N LYS A 267 11.93 20.74 15.57
CA LYS A 267 12.55 21.62 14.59
C LYS A 267 13.59 22.43 15.40
N PRO A 268 14.90 22.33 15.09
CA PRO A 268 15.84 23.29 15.65
C PRO A 268 15.34 24.67 15.18
N GLY A 269 14.76 25.47 16.07
CA GLY A 269 14.13 26.72 15.66
C GLY A 269 12.90 27.21 16.43
N SER A 270 12.34 26.48 17.41
CA SER A 270 11.18 26.99 18.19
C SER A 270 11.46 28.19 19.12
N GLY A 271 12.64 28.82 18.99
CA GLY A 271 13.04 30.01 19.75
C GLY A 271 13.94 31.02 19.01
N GLY A 272 14.08 30.95 17.68
CA GLY A 272 14.88 31.94 16.93
C GLY A 272 14.99 31.64 15.43
N ASP A 273 14.60 32.61 14.60
CA ASP A 273 14.71 32.68 13.12
C ASP A 273 14.56 31.33 12.36
N ASP A 274 13.38 30.72 12.44
CA ASP A 274 13.00 29.43 11.81
C ASP A 274 12.81 29.53 10.26
N SER A 275 13.59 30.37 9.58
CA SER A 275 13.41 30.73 8.17
C SER A 275 14.48 30.17 7.21
N GLY A 276 15.47 29.45 7.75
CA GLY A 276 16.59 28.90 6.99
C GLY A 276 16.22 27.76 6.03
N LEU A 277 16.82 27.70 4.84
CA LEU A 277 16.58 26.67 3.83
C LEU A 277 17.50 25.46 4.05
N ARG A 278 16.98 24.27 4.31
CA ARG A 278 17.78 23.05 4.53
C ARG A 278 17.83 22.21 3.26
N VAL A 279 19.02 22.07 2.70
CA VAL A 279 19.29 21.31 1.48
C VAL A 279 20.01 20.02 1.86
N THR A 280 19.63 18.91 1.23
CA THR A 280 20.29 17.61 1.42
C THR A 280 20.76 17.06 0.09
N LEU A 281 22.07 16.82 -0.01
CA LEU A 281 22.69 16.02 -1.05
C LEU A 281 22.71 14.57 -0.57
N LEU A 282 21.81 13.74 -1.10
CA LEU A 282 21.73 12.33 -0.74
C LEU A 282 22.48 11.50 -1.78
N PHE A 283 23.73 11.17 -1.45
CA PHE A 283 24.61 10.40 -2.31
C PHE A 283 24.38 8.90 -2.18
N ARG A 284 24.87 8.20 -3.20
CA ARG A 284 24.83 6.74 -3.33
C ARG A 284 26.21 6.26 -3.78
N THR A 285 26.55 5.02 -3.43
CA THR A 285 27.79 4.40 -3.87
C THR A 285 27.57 3.52 -5.12
N GLY A 286 28.64 3.31 -5.88
CA GLY A 286 28.65 2.42 -7.04
C GLY A 286 27.88 2.97 -8.24
N ALA A 287 26.98 2.16 -8.79
CA ALA A 287 26.20 2.52 -9.97
C ALA A 287 25.51 3.88 -9.78
N ARG A 288 25.60 4.78 -10.77
CA ARG A 288 24.95 6.11 -10.75
C ARG A 288 25.42 7.07 -9.66
N ALA A 289 26.51 6.77 -8.96
CA ALA A 289 27.16 7.73 -8.07
C ALA A 289 27.70 8.94 -8.86
N PHE A 290 27.85 10.09 -8.22
CA PHE A 290 28.58 11.19 -8.84
C PHE A 290 30.08 10.88 -8.87
N LYS A 291 30.76 11.24 -9.96
CA LYS A 291 32.21 11.05 -10.12
C LYS A 291 33.02 11.88 -9.11
N ASP A 292 32.55 13.09 -8.82
CA ASP A 292 33.17 14.02 -7.86
C ASP A 292 32.09 14.63 -6.96
N GLU A 293 31.70 13.88 -5.93
CA GLU A 293 30.72 14.33 -4.93
C GLU A 293 31.18 15.59 -4.19
N ALA A 294 32.49 15.79 -4.03
CA ALA A 294 33.04 16.97 -3.39
C ALA A 294 32.84 18.22 -4.27
N ALA A 295 33.05 18.12 -5.58
CA ALA A 295 32.74 19.20 -6.52
C ALA A 295 31.25 19.52 -6.53
N VAL A 296 30.40 18.51 -6.66
CA VAL A 296 28.95 18.66 -6.61
C VAL A 296 28.53 19.38 -5.31
N THR A 297 29.07 18.95 -4.18
CA THR A 297 28.83 19.58 -2.87
C THR A 297 29.26 21.04 -2.84
N ARG A 298 30.44 21.37 -3.35
CA ARG A 298 30.94 22.76 -3.41
C ARG A 298 30.01 23.66 -4.22
N VAL A 299 29.46 23.20 -5.35
CA VAL A 299 28.52 23.98 -6.17
C VAL A 299 27.27 24.34 -5.38
N PHE A 300 26.61 23.34 -4.78
CA PHE A 300 25.38 23.57 -4.04
C PHE A 300 25.60 24.37 -2.76
N GLN A 301 26.72 24.17 -2.06
CA GLN A 301 27.10 25.01 -0.90
C GLN A 301 27.32 26.47 -1.29
N LYS A 302 27.99 26.72 -2.43
CA LYS A 302 28.23 28.08 -2.94
C LYS A 302 26.92 28.80 -3.25
N GLU A 303 25.96 28.13 -3.88
CA GLU A 303 24.65 28.72 -4.16
C GLU A 303 23.79 28.86 -2.91
N CYS A 304 23.84 27.90 -1.99
CA CYS A 304 23.14 27.97 -0.71
C CYS A 304 23.61 29.17 0.14
N ARG A 305 24.91 29.50 0.16
CA ARG A 305 25.43 30.70 0.87
C ARG A 305 24.83 32.03 0.39
N ARG A 306 24.26 32.08 -0.83
CA ARG A 306 23.56 33.27 -1.35
C ARG A 306 22.14 33.42 -0.80
N VAL A 307 21.65 32.41 -0.10
CA VAL A 307 20.31 32.31 0.45
C VAL A 307 20.41 32.37 1.97
N ALA A 308 19.92 33.45 2.59
CA ALA A 308 20.13 33.63 4.03
C ALA A 308 19.47 32.51 4.85
N GLY A 309 20.23 31.98 5.82
CA GLY A 309 19.86 30.85 6.65
C GLY A 309 19.92 29.49 5.94
N CYS A 310 20.41 29.43 4.70
CA CYS A 310 20.52 28.16 3.99
C CYS A 310 21.67 27.31 4.53
N ASP A 311 21.42 26.01 4.70
CA ASP A 311 22.41 25.01 5.11
C ASP A 311 22.36 23.79 4.19
N VAL A 312 23.52 23.18 3.93
CA VAL A 312 23.66 21.99 3.07
C VAL A 312 24.24 20.84 3.86
N ALA A 313 23.48 19.75 3.98
CA ALA A 313 23.96 18.46 4.47
C ALA A 313 24.28 17.54 3.29
N ALA A 314 25.44 16.90 3.31
CA ALA A 314 25.80 15.81 2.40
C ALA A 314 25.82 14.50 3.18
N ALA A 315 25.13 13.48 2.67
CA ALA A 315 25.05 12.17 3.33
C ALA A 315 24.94 11.04 2.32
N HIS A 316 25.42 9.86 2.70
CA HIS A 316 25.24 8.64 1.92
C HIS A 316 24.10 7.81 2.50
N ALA A 317 23.13 7.43 1.67
CA ALA A 317 21.95 6.69 2.14
C ALA A 317 22.29 5.36 2.83
N ASN A 318 23.33 4.66 2.33
CA ASN A 318 23.79 3.38 2.88
C ASN A 318 24.56 3.50 4.20
N ASN A 319 24.96 4.72 4.60
CA ASN A 319 25.65 4.96 5.88
C ASN A 319 24.69 5.38 7.00
N LEU A 320 23.41 5.52 6.70
CA LEU A 320 22.39 6.00 7.64
C LEU A 320 21.49 4.84 8.06
N THR A 321 21.20 4.75 9.36
CA THR A 321 20.11 3.87 9.83
C THR A 321 18.77 4.36 9.31
N PHE A 322 17.73 3.53 9.37
CA PHE A 322 16.37 3.95 9.00
C PHE A 322 15.95 5.23 9.71
N CYS A 323 16.18 5.33 11.03
CA CYS A 323 15.80 6.53 11.77
C CYS A 323 16.69 7.74 11.53
N ASP A 324 17.96 7.54 11.15
CA ASP A 324 18.80 8.67 10.72
C ASP A 324 18.33 9.22 9.36
N GLN A 325 17.89 8.35 8.45
CA GLN A 325 17.25 8.76 7.19
C GLN A 325 15.94 9.54 7.49
N VAL A 326 15.06 9.01 8.36
CA VAL A 326 13.82 9.70 8.74
C VAL A 326 14.11 11.08 9.36
N ARG A 327 15.08 11.19 10.28
CA ARG A 327 15.46 12.46 10.92
C ARG A 327 16.00 13.45 9.89
N LEU A 328 16.97 13.04 9.08
CA LEU A 328 17.57 13.89 8.05
C LEU A 328 16.49 14.44 7.11
N LEU A 329 15.71 13.54 6.50
CA LEU A 329 14.73 13.92 5.48
C LEU A 329 13.52 14.66 6.06
N SER A 330 13.15 14.43 7.33
CA SER A 330 12.11 15.24 8.01
C SER A 330 12.49 16.72 8.13
N SER A 331 13.79 17.03 8.04
CA SER A 331 14.31 18.39 8.08
C SER A 331 14.63 18.95 6.69
N THR A 332 14.58 18.14 5.63
CA THR A 332 15.00 18.57 4.29
C THR A 332 13.91 19.36 3.57
N ASP A 333 14.25 20.57 3.11
CA ASP A 333 13.39 21.40 2.26
C ASP A 333 13.68 21.17 0.76
N VAL A 334 14.94 20.86 0.41
CA VAL A 334 15.35 20.50 -0.96
C VAL A 334 16.22 19.24 -0.94
N LEU A 335 15.75 18.18 -1.58
CA LEU A 335 16.49 16.94 -1.78
C LEU A 335 17.13 16.93 -3.16
N ILE A 336 18.42 16.63 -3.21
CA ILE A 336 19.21 16.54 -4.43
C ILE A 336 19.85 15.15 -4.44
N SER A 337 19.57 14.35 -5.46
CA SER A 337 20.06 12.97 -5.52
C SER A 337 20.17 12.47 -6.94
N ALA A 338 21.11 11.55 -7.17
CA ALA A 338 21.11 10.72 -8.36
C ALA A 338 19.87 9.81 -8.40
N HIS A 339 19.38 9.50 -9.60
CA HIS A 339 18.27 8.60 -9.83
C HIS A 339 18.56 7.23 -9.22
N GLY A 340 17.67 6.74 -8.38
CA GLY A 340 17.81 5.43 -7.75
C GLY A 340 16.96 5.24 -6.51
N ALA A 341 16.86 3.98 -6.08
CA ALA A 341 15.97 3.57 -5.00
C ALA A 341 16.12 4.43 -3.73
N GLN A 342 17.31 4.96 -3.44
CA GLN A 342 17.52 5.83 -2.27
C GLN A 342 16.67 7.11 -2.27
N MET A 343 16.23 7.59 -3.44
CA MET A 343 15.32 8.73 -3.55
C MET A 343 13.93 8.45 -2.94
N THR A 344 13.61 7.18 -2.68
CA THR A 344 12.42 6.77 -1.93
C THR A 344 12.35 7.42 -0.55
N ASN A 345 13.49 7.84 0.01
CA ASN A 345 13.54 8.61 1.24
C ASN A 345 12.82 9.97 1.19
N MET A 346 12.47 10.49 0.01
CA MET A 346 11.62 11.69 -0.10
C MET A 346 10.24 11.51 0.59
N LEU A 347 9.82 10.25 0.81
CA LEU A 347 8.64 9.93 1.62
C LEU A 347 8.66 10.67 2.97
N PHE A 348 9.83 10.87 3.58
CA PHE A 348 9.94 11.44 4.92
C PHE A 348 9.99 12.98 4.97
N MET A 349 10.06 13.65 3.82
CA MET A 349 10.11 15.10 3.71
C MET A 349 8.75 15.76 3.98
N ASP A 350 8.75 17.02 4.41
CA ASP A 350 7.53 17.81 4.51
C ASP A 350 6.92 18.05 3.13
N ARG A 351 5.59 18.07 3.03
CA ARG A 351 4.89 18.39 1.77
C ARG A 351 5.38 19.73 1.22
N ASN A 352 5.34 19.86 -0.10
CA ASN A 352 5.79 21.03 -0.85
C ASN A 352 7.30 21.30 -0.82
N SER A 353 8.10 20.40 -0.22
CA SER A 353 9.54 20.37 -0.41
C SER A 353 9.89 20.01 -1.86
N SER A 354 11.11 20.35 -2.27
CA SER A 354 11.58 20.24 -3.65
C SER A 354 12.54 19.06 -3.84
N VAL A 355 12.49 18.42 -5.01
CA VAL A 355 13.38 17.32 -5.42
C VAL A 355 14.09 17.71 -6.72
N MET A 356 15.41 17.58 -6.76
CA MET A 356 16.25 17.74 -7.94
C MET A 356 16.90 16.39 -8.27
N GLU A 357 16.67 15.90 -9.47
CA GLU A 357 17.06 14.54 -9.87
C GLU A 357 18.15 14.53 -10.95
N PHE A 358 19.13 13.64 -10.80
CA PHE A 358 20.28 13.53 -11.70
C PHE A 358 20.37 12.13 -12.29
N TYR A 359 20.60 12.03 -13.58
CA TYR A 359 20.65 10.78 -14.33
C TYR A 359 21.98 10.64 -15.06
N PRO A 360 22.52 9.42 -15.20
CA PRO A 360 23.50 9.18 -16.24
C PRO A 360 22.82 9.14 -17.61
N LEU A 361 23.61 9.28 -18.67
CA LEU A 361 23.17 9.42 -20.06
C LEU A 361 22.13 8.36 -20.50
N GLY A 362 22.29 7.11 -20.08
CA GLY A 362 21.48 5.98 -20.56
C GLY A 362 19.98 6.07 -20.30
N TRP A 363 19.57 6.87 -19.32
CA TRP A 363 18.16 6.94 -18.90
C TRP A 363 17.27 7.75 -19.85
N GLU A 364 17.80 8.76 -20.52
CA GLU A 364 17.00 9.67 -21.36
C GLU A 364 16.35 8.94 -22.54
N GLN A 365 17.08 8.00 -23.16
CA GLN A 365 16.72 7.48 -24.47
C GLN A 365 15.93 6.15 -24.43
N ARG A 366 16.15 5.31 -23.42
CA ARG A 366 15.65 3.90 -23.44
C ARG A 366 14.98 3.44 -22.15
N ALA A 367 15.01 4.20 -21.06
CA ALA A 367 14.46 3.74 -19.77
C ALA A 367 12.92 3.72 -19.71
N GLY A 368 12.22 4.14 -20.78
CA GLY A 368 10.76 4.11 -20.86
C GLY A 368 10.12 4.87 -19.69
N GLY A 369 9.17 4.22 -18.99
CA GLY A 369 8.53 4.78 -17.80
C GLY A 369 9.46 4.91 -16.58
N GLY A 370 10.58 4.18 -16.54
CA GLY A 370 11.51 4.17 -15.41
C GLY A 370 12.10 5.54 -15.09
N GLN A 371 12.28 6.40 -16.10
CA GLN A 371 12.80 7.77 -15.92
C GLN A 371 11.81 8.73 -15.24
N TYR A 372 10.56 8.32 -15.03
CA TYR A 372 9.53 9.15 -14.40
C TYR A 372 9.16 8.66 -13.00
N VAL A 373 9.79 7.58 -12.53
CA VAL A 373 9.48 6.93 -11.26
C VAL A 373 9.50 7.89 -10.08
N PHE A 374 10.55 8.71 -9.95
CA PHE A 374 10.65 9.64 -8.82
C PHE A 374 9.90 10.96 -9.05
N GLN A 375 9.54 11.28 -10.30
CA GLN A 375 8.53 12.29 -10.57
C GLN A 375 7.14 11.84 -10.11
N TRP A 376 6.75 10.59 -10.39
CA TRP A 376 5.51 10.01 -9.86
C TRP A 376 5.55 9.94 -8.34
N MET A 377 6.67 9.54 -7.75
CA MET A 377 6.81 9.52 -6.30
C MET A 377 6.69 10.91 -5.67
N ALA A 378 7.31 11.92 -6.27
CA ALA A 378 7.17 13.30 -5.82
C ALA A 378 5.69 13.70 -5.81
N ASP A 379 4.94 13.35 -6.87
CA ASP A 379 3.51 13.61 -6.95
C ASP A 379 2.69 12.85 -5.88
N TRP A 380 3.02 11.57 -5.67
CA TRP A 380 2.40 10.68 -4.68
C TRP A 380 2.63 11.14 -3.25
N THR A 381 3.77 11.77 -2.98
CA THR A 381 4.17 12.20 -1.63
C THR A 381 3.91 13.68 -1.37
N GLY A 382 3.45 14.43 -2.38
CA GLY A 382 3.15 15.86 -2.28
C GLY A 382 4.39 16.75 -2.33
N MET A 383 5.48 16.27 -2.94
CA MET A 383 6.69 17.04 -3.23
C MET A 383 6.58 17.76 -4.57
N ARG A 384 7.51 18.66 -4.83
CA ARG A 384 7.72 19.30 -6.13
C ARG A 384 8.93 18.70 -6.82
N HIS A 385 8.71 18.10 -7.99
CA HIS A 385 9.81 17.69 -8.86
C HIS A 385 10.32 18.91 -9.65
N GLU A 386 11.53 19.40 -9.37
CA GLU A 386 12.08 20.65 -9.93
C GLU A 386 12.79 20.45 -11.29
N GLY A 387 12.58 19.28 -11.88
CA GLY A 387 13.18 18.85 -13.13
C GLY A 387 14.27 17.79 -12.92
N SER A 388 14.77 17.30 -14.04
CA SER A 388 15.81 16.27 -14.10
C SER A 388 16.96 16.81 -14.92
N TRP A 389 18.18 16.40 -14.56
CA TRP A 389 19.36 16.61 -15.39
C TRP A 389 19.93 15.26 -15.82
N TRP A 390 20.20 15.14 -17.11
CA TRP A 390 20.86 13.97 -17.68
C TRP A 390 22.28 14.35 -18.07
N GLU A 391 23.24 13.48 -17.76
CA GLU A 391 24.62 13.61 -18.19
C GLU A 391 24.67 13.69 -19.72
N PRO A 392 25.07 14.84 -20.32
CA PRO A 392 25.16 14.96 -21.78
C PRO A 392 26.31 14.15 -22.37
N VAL A 393 27.39 13.93 -21.61
CA VAL A 393 28.58 13.21 -22.07
C VAL A 393 28.91 12.09 -21.08
N GLY A 394 28.45 10.88 -21.40
CA GLY A 394 28.76 9.71 -20.59
C GLY A 394 30.19 9.16 -20.81
N GLU A 395 30.70 8.38 -19.85
CA GLU A 395 31.84 7.45 -20.00
C GLU A 395 31.74 6.43 -21.16
N PRO A 396 32.67 6.41 -22.14
CA PRO A 396 32.62 5.51 -23.30
C PRO A 396 32.16 4.08 -22.97
N CYS A 397 31.22 3.58 -23.76
CA CYS A 397 30.73 2.22 -23.67
C CYS A 397 31.46 1.33 -24.70
N PRO A 398 32.46 0.53 -24.31
CA PRO A 398 33.03 -0.46 -25.23
C PRO A 398 32.07 -1.65 -25.39
N ASP A 399 31.91 -2.10 -26.64
CA ASP A 399 31.42 -3.44 -27.01
C ASP A 399 30.00 -3.86 -26.57
N ASN A 400 29.11 -2.95 -26.16
CA ASN A 400 27.71 -3.27 -25.85
C ASN A 400 26.72 -2.61 -26.85
N PRO A 401 25.94 -3.38 -27.63
CA PRO A 401 24.94 -2.83 -28.54
C PRO A 401 23.71 -2.23 -27.83
N ASP A 402 23.49 -2.53 -26.54
CA ASP A 402 22.43 -1.90 -25.75
C ASP A 402 22.93 -0.67 -24.98
N ILE A 403 22.51 0.49 -25.49
CA ILE A 403 22.74 1.80 -24.89
C ILE A 403 22.18 1.84 -23.46
N LEU A 404 21.02 1.24 -23.17
CA LEU A 404 20.45 1.33 -21.82
C LEU A 404 21.33 0.60 -20.81
N ASP A 405 21.59 -0.68 -21.05
CA ASP A 405 22.34 -1.52 -20.12
C ASP A 405 23.75 -0.99 -19.84
N CYS A 406 24.41 -0.44 -20.85
CA CYS A 406 25.76 0.07 -20.68
C CYS A 406 25.82 1.41 -19.94
N TRP A 407 24.84 2.28 -20.15
CA TRP A 407 24.86 3.67 -19.71
C TRP A 407 24.02 3.93 -18.45
N LYS A 408 23.01 3.10 -18.15
CA LYS A 408 22.07 3.31 -17.04
C LYS A 408 22.72 3.32 -15.66
N ASP A 409 23.81 2.57 -15.50
CA ASP A 409 24.50 2.39 -14.21
C ASP A 409 25.84 3.15 -14.14
N ARG A 410 26.20 3.92 -15.17
CA ARG A 410 27.43 4.71 -15.19
C ARG A 410 27.39 5.83 -14.16
N GLN A 411 28.57 6.27 -13.74
CA GLN A 411 28.70 7.41 -12.84
C GLN A 411 28.33 8.71 -13.54
N ILE A 412 27.80 9.64 -12.75
CA ILE A 412 27.28 10.93 -13.20
C ILE A 412 28.40 11.96 -13.05
N GLY A 413 28.69 12.73 -14.10
CA GLY A 413 29.60 13.87 -14.01
C GLY A 413 28.96 15.06 -13.30
N HIS A 414 29.59 16.22 -13.43
CA HIS A 414 29.04 17.47 -12.93
C HIS A 414 29.27 18.59 -13.94
N ASN A 415 28.26 19.44 -14.12
CA ASN A 415 28.36 20.67 -14.89
C ASN A 415 28.17 21.83 -13.93
N GLU A 416 29.27 22.42 -13.44
CA GLU A 416 29.23 23.45 -12.40
C GLU A 416 28.32 24.63 -12.78
N THR A 417 28.44 25.14 -14.01
CA THR A 417 27.63 26.27 -14.48
C THR A 417 26.14 25.93 -14.47
N TYR A 418 25.75 24.77 -15.03
CA TYR A 418 24.35 24.36 -15.07
C TYR A 418 23.81 24.14 -13.65
N PHE A 419 24.56 23.41 -12.83
CA PHE A 419 24.14 23.05 -11.46
C PHE A 419 23.97 24.32 -10.63
N ALA A 420 24.86 25.30 -10.76
CA ALA A 420 24.77 26.58 -10.08
C ALA A 420 23.51 27.36 -10.47
N VAL A 421 23.24 27.50 -11.77
CA VAL A 421 22.05 28.22 -12.28
C VAL A 421 20.75 27.52 -11.84
N TRP A 422 20.71 26.20 -11.92
CA TRP A 422 19.54 25.43 -11.52
C TRP A 422 19.32 25.50 -10.00
N ALA A 423 20.37 25.35 -9.19
CA ALA A 423 20.32 25.48 -7.74
C ALA A 423 19.84 26.86 -7.30
N ALA A 424 20.38 27.93 -7.86
CA ALA A 424 19.98 29.30 -7.53
C ALA A 424 18.47 29.51 -7.73
N ARG A 425 17.93 29.02 -8.86
CA ARG A 425 16.48 29.08 -9.16
C ARG A 425 15.67 28.29 -8.14
N VAL A 426 16.05 27.04 -7.87
CA VAL A 426 15.30 26.15 -6.98
C VAL A 426 15.35 26.65 -5.53
N PHE A 427 16.51 27.07 -5.04
CA PHE A 427 16.68 27.53 -3.67
C PHE A 427 15.93 28.83 -3.40
N ALA A 428 15.93 29.78 -4.36
CA ALA A 428 15.12 30.98 -4.27
C ALA A 428 13.63 30.64 -4.15
N ALA A 429 13.11 29.81 -5.06
CA ALA A 429 11.71 29.42 -5.08
C ALA A 429 11.29 28.61 -3.83
N ALA A 430 12.14 27.70 -3.36
CA ALA A 430 11.91 26.92 -2.14
C ALA A 430 11.86 27.82 -0.90
N ARG A 431 12.75 28.80 -0.80
CA ARG A 431 12.75 29.78 0.30
C ARG A 431 11.51 30.67 0.30
N GLU A 432 11.09 31.15 -0.85
CA GLU A 432 9.86 31.95 -0.97
C GLU A 432 8.64 31.16 -0.47
N ARG A 433 8.52 29.90 -0.88
CA ARG A 433 7.45 29.00 -0.41
C ARG A 433 7.52 28.75 1.09
N LYS A 434 8.72 28.48 1.63
CA LYS A 434 8.91 28.27 3.06
C LYS A 434 8.47 29.49 3.88
N ARG A 435 8.81 30.70 3.41
CA ARG A 435 8.34 31.97 4.01
C ARG A 435 6.83 32.13 3.90
N GLY A 436 6.25 31.86 2.73
CA GLY A 436 4.80 31.94 2.53
C GLY A 436 4.01 31.00 3.44
N ASN A 437 4.51 29.77 3.64
CA ASN A 437 3.89 28.79 4.53
C ASN A 437 4.00 29.19 6.01
N ALA A 438 5.10 29.84 6.43
CA ALA A 438 5.28 30.31 7.80
C ALA A 438 4.32 31.45 8.19
N VAL A 439 3.88 32.26 7.22
CA VAL A 439 2.92 33.36 7.44
C VAL A 439 1.47 32.84 7.50
N GLY A 440 1.17 31.67 6.92
CA GLY A 440 -0.19 31.15 6.77
C GLY A 440 -0.65 30.08 7.79
N ASP A 441 0.22 29.53 8.63
CA ASP A 441 -0.14 28.37 9.46
C ASP A 441 0.49 28.33 10.88
N PRO A 442 0.07 29.20 11.82
CA PRO A 442 0.61 29.18 13.19
C PRO A 442 0.03 28.04 14.07
N ALA A 443 -1.08 27.41 13.66
CA ALA A 443 -1.83 26.47 14.51
C ALA A 443 -2.45 25.24 13.80
N GLY A 444 -2.60 25.25 12.47
CA GLY A 444 -3.29 24.20 11.71
C GLY A 444 -2.42 22.99 11.37
N GLY A 445 -1.14 23.19 11.06
CA GLY A 445 -0.20 22.12 10.69
C GLY A 445 -0.02 21.03 11.77
N ARG A 446 0.12 21.44 13.05
CA ARG A 446 0.23 20.50 14.19
C ARG A 446 -1.05 19.69 14.42
N SER A 447 -2.21 20.32 14.30
CA SER A 447 -3.49 19.62 14.40
C SER A 447 -3.66 18.63 13.24
N ARG A 448 -3.22 19.00 12.02
CA ARG A 448 -3.34 18.20 10.81
C ARG A 448 -2.43 16.97 10.84
N GLU A 449 -1.15 17.11 11.21
CA GLU A 449 -0.21 15.99 11.36
C GLU A 449 -0.65 15.04 12.49
N ALA A 450 -1.12 15.58 13.63
CA ALA A 450 -1.68 14.77 14.71
C ALA A 450 -2.93 13.97 14.27
N THR A 451 -3.81 14.53 13.43
CA THR A 451 -4.94 13.78 12.85
C THR A 451 -4.51 12.75 11.82
N VAL A 452 -3.45 13.00 11.03
CA VAL A 452 -2.92 12.06 10.03
C VAL A 452 -2.30 10.83 10.69
N CYS A 453 -1.68 10.98 11.86
CA CYS A 453 -1.09 9.88 12.63
C CYS A 453 -2.10 9.05 13.44
N ARG A 454 -3.37 9.45 13.55
CA ARG A 454 -4.31 8.82 14.48
C ARG A 454 -4.77 7.46 13.99
N CYS A 455 -4.71 6.52 14.93
CA CYS A 455 -5.39 5.24 14.89
C CYS A 455 -6.61 5.36 15.83
N SER A 456 -7.78 4.89 15.39
CA SER A 456 -9.08 5.10 16.07
C SER A 456 -9.57 3.89 16.85
#